data_AF-A0A101HFV8-F1
#
_entry.id   AF-A0A101HFV8-F1
#
_cell.length_a   1.000
_cell.length_b   1.000
_cell.length_c   1.000
_cell.angle_alpha   90.00
_cell.angle_beta   90.00
_cell.angle_gamma   90.00
#
_symmetry.space_group_name_H-M   'P 1'
#
loop_
_entity.id
_entity.type
_entity.pdbx_description
1 polymer ?
#
loop_
_entity_poly.entity_id
_entity_poly.type
_entity_poly.pdbx_seq_one_letter_code
_entity_poly.pdbx_strand_id
1 'polypeptide(L)'
;MIVQKFKDKLFALRKTLGFIYSRYTFAAIGRDLLFLISTGAEIYGITVLGRFIDETANILFDWNEFDLDSYFGTESFYYLLMLLLLWVVLQICTQGREYLFHVINENVWKDSQREMLAKVSGANLEDVEKEEFQDYLVFVP
;
A
#
# COMPACT_ATOMS: atom_id res chain seq x y z
N MET A 1 7.49 -32.71 -4.53
CA MET A 1 6.97 -31.81 -5.58
C MET A 1 6.42 -30.49 -5.04
N ILE A 2 5.52 -30.49 -4.02
CA ILE A 2 4.93 -29.25 -3.45
C ILE A 2 5.98 -28.37 -2.74
N VAL A 3 6.85 -28.98 -1.92
CA VAL A 3 7.91 -28.27 -1.19
C VAL A 3 8.91 -27.57 -2.13
N GLN A 4 9.18 -28.18 -3.29
CA GLN A 4 10.11 -27.64 -4.28
C GLN A 4 9.52 -26.42 -4.99
N LYS A 5 8.26 -26.52 -5.45
CA LYS A 5 7.50 -25.38 -5.99
C LYS A 5 7.42 -24.22 -4.99
N PHE A 6 7.34 -24.49 -3.69
CA PHE A 6 7.32 -23.44 -2.67
C PHE A 6 8.68 -22.74 -2.53
N LYS A 7 9.78 -23.50 -2.55
CA LYS A 7 11.15 -22.94 -2.53
C LYS A 7 11.40 -22.04 -3.74
N ASP A 8 10.98 -22.48 -4.92
CA ASP A 8 11.17 -21.71 -6.16
C ASP A 8 10.38 -20.40 -6.13
N LYS A 9 9.13 -20.43 -5.66
CA LYS A 9 8.31 -19.23 -5.46
C LYS A 9 8.91 -18.26 -4.44
N LEU A 10 9.44 -18.78 -3.33
CA LEU A 10 10.08 -17.96 -2.30
C LEU A 10 11.37 -17.31 -2.83
N PHE A 11 12.16 -18.06 -3.62
CA PHE A 11 13.36 -17.55 -4.25
C PHE A 11 13.03 -16.44 -5.25
N ALA A 12 12.01 -16.65 -6.10
CA ALA A 12 11.52 -15.63 -7.02
C ALA A 12 11.06 -14.37 -6.26
N LEU A 13 10.24 -14.52 -5.21
CA LEU A 13 9.78 -13.41 -4.38
C LEU A 13 10.96 -12.62 -3.80
N ARG A 14 11.95 -13.30 -3.23
CA ARG A 14 13.15 -12.66 -2.67
C ARG A 14 13.92 -11.88 -3.73
N LYS A 15 14.08 -12.43 -4.94
CA LYS A 15 14.74 -11.72 -6.05
C LYS A 15 13.95 -10.49 -6.47
N THR A 16 12.63 -10.60 -6.62
CA THR A 16 11.77 -9.48 -7.02
C THR A 16 11.78 -8.37 -5.97
N LEU A 17 11.67 -8.71 -4.69
CA LEU A 17 11.78 -7.74 -3.60
C LEU A 17 13.18 -7.11 -3.59
N GLY A 18 14.25 -7.90 -3.67
CA GLY A 18 15.62 -7.37 -3.72
C GLY A 18 15.84 -6.38 -4.88
N PHE A 19 15.29 -6.68 -6.06
CA PHE A 19 15.31 -5.78 -7.21
C PHE A 19 14.56 -4.46 -6.93
N ILE A 20 13.34 -4.53 -6.40
CA ILE A 20 12.53 -3.33 -6.11
C ILE A 20 13.21 -2.45 -5.04
N TYR A 21 13.66 -3.03 -3.93
CA TYR A 21 14.27 -2.26 -2.84
C TYR A 21 15.66 -1.71 -3.18
N SER A 22 16.38 -2.30 -4.13
CA SER A 22 17.70 -1.81 -4.56
C SER A 22 17.61 -0.65 -5.56
N ARG A 23 16.61 -0.64 -6.46
CA ARG A 23 16.45 0.42 -7.47
C ARG A 23 15.46 1.51 -7.07
N TYR A 24 14.40 1.15 -6.36
CA TYR A 24 13.29 2.02 -6.01
C TYR A 24 13.17 2.21 -4.50
N THR A 25 14.32 2.33 -3.82
CA THR A 25 14.43 2.34 -2.35
C THR A 25 13.52 3.37 -1.70
N PHE A 26 13.54 4.62 -2.16
CA PHE A 26 12.73 5.70 -1.58
C PHE A 26 11.23 5.45 -1.72
N ALA A 27 10.77 5.01 -2.89
CA ALA A 27 9.36 4.73 -3.13
C ALA A 27 8.89 3.50 -2.34
N ALA A 28 9.70 2.45 -2.27
CA ALA A 28 9.39 1.23 -1.52
C ALA A 28 9.32 1.51 0.00
N ILE A 29 10.32 2.19 0.56
CA ILE A 29 10.34 2.57 1.98
C ILE A 29 9.19 3.53 2.29
N GLY A 30 8.95 4.53 1.44
CA GLY A 30 7.85 5.48 1.63
C GLY A 30 6.49 4.77 1.70
N ARG A 31 6.25 3.81 0.80
CA ARG A 31 5.02 3.00 0.80
C ARG A 31 4.86 2.21 2.09
N ASP A 32 5.94 1.60 2.57
CA ASP A 32 5.90 0.79 3.80
C ASP A 32 5.71 1.66 5.05
N LEU A 33 6.33 2.85 5.09
CA LEU A 33 6.13 3.81 6.16
C LEU A 33 4.67 4.27 6.22
N LEU A 34 4.08 4.62 5.08
CA LEU A 34 2.67 4.98 4.99
C LEU A 34 1.75 3.82 5.43
N PHE A 35 2.15 2.57 5.15
CA PHE A 35 1.39 1.41 5.61
C PHE A 35 1.43 1.28 7.15
N LEU A 36 2.59 1.48 7.77
CA LEU A 36 2.73 1.47 9.23
C LEU A 36 1.88 2.57 9.89
N ILE A 37 1.94 3.80 9.34
CA ILE A 37 1.13 4.93 9.83
C ILE A 37 -0.36 4.63 9.70
N SER A 38 -0.80 4.13 8.54
CA SER A 38 -2.20 3.75 8.30
C SER A 38 -2.67 2.70 9.31
N THR A 39 -1.87 1.66 9.53
CA THR A 39 -2.20 0.58 10.46
C THR A 39 -2.31 1.10 11.90
N GLY A 40 -1.38 1.96 12.32
CA GLY A 40 -1.44 2.59 13.63
C GLY A 40 -2.68 3.48 13.81
N ALA A 41 -3.03 4.26 12.78
CA ALA A 41 -4.20 5.11 12.76
C ALA A 41 -5.51 4.30 12.79
N GLU A 42 -5.59 3.15 12.11
CA GLU A 42 -6.75 2.25 12.17
C GLU A 42 -6.94 1.67 13.58
N ILE A 43 -5.88 1.13 14.19
CA ILE A 43 -5.93 0.56 15.54
C ILE A 43 -6.37 1.62 16.56
N TYR A 44 -5.79 2.81 16.47
CA TYR A 44 -6.16 3.92 17.33
C TYR A 44 -7.61 4.37 17.07
N GLY A 45 -8.02 4.44 15.80
CA GLY A 45 -9.38 4.78 15.39
C GLY A 45 -10.45 3.86 16.00
N ILE A 46 -10.18 2.56 16.11
CA ILE A 46 -11.10 1.62 16.79
C ILE A 46 -11.30 2.01 18.26
N THR A 47 -10.22 2.43 18.94
CA THR A 47 -10.30 2.85 20.36
C THR A 47 -11.09 4.14 20.51
N VAL A 48 -10.87 5.12 19.62
CA VAL A 48 -11.60 6.39 19.62
C VAL A 48 -13.08 6.17 19.29
N LEU A 49 -13.38 5.26 18.35
CA LEU A 49 -14.74 4.88 17.99
C LEU A 49 -15.50 4.32 19.19
N GLY A 50 -14.87 3.46 20.00
CA GLY A 50 -15.47 2.92 21.22
C GLY A 50 -15.90 4.04 22.17
N ARG A 51 -14.98 4.98 22.47
CA ARG A 51 -15.28 6.13 23.33
C ARG A 51 -16.35 7.05 22.76
N PHE A 52 -16.33 7.28 21.45
CA PHE A 52 -17.37 8.05 20.77
C PHE A 52 -18.75 7.43 20.99
N ILE A 53 -18.87 6.11 20.83
CA ILE A 53 -20.14 5.39 21.03
C ILE A 53 -20.59 5.49 22.49
N ASP A 54 -19.68 5.27 23.45
CA ASP A 54 -19.99 5.34 24.87
C ASP A 54 -20.51 6.73 25.28
N GLU A 55 -19.82 7.80 24.88
CA GLU A 55 -20.25 9.17 25.19
C GLU A 55 -21.55 9.56 24.48
N THR A 56 -21.74 9.08 23.24
CA THR A 56 -22.99 9.31 22.52
C THR A 56 -24.16 8.58 23.19
N ALA A 57 -23.93 7.37 23.72
CA ALA A 57 -24.93 6.65 24.49
C ALA A 57 -25.32 7.42 25.76
N ASN A 58 -24.35 7.95 26.50
CA ASN A 58 -24.61 8.78 27.69
C ASN A 58 -25.50 9.97 27.36
N ILE A 59 -25.19 10.71 26.28
CA ILE A 59 -26.02 11.83 25.80
C ILE A 59 -27.45 11.37 25.50
N LEU A 60 -27.63 10.23 24.82
CA LEU A 60 -28.95 9.72 24.45
C LEU A 60 -29.79 9.25 25.66
N PHE A 61 -29.15 8.82 26.75
CA PHE A 61 -29.85 8.39 27.96
C PHE A 61 -30.17 9.54 28.91
N ASP A 62 -29.30 10.54 29.01
CA ASP A 62 -29.42 11.61 30.02
C ASP A 62 -30.11 12.88 29.50
N TRP A 63 -30.16 13.09 28.18
CA TRP A 63 -30.77 14.29 27.61
C TRP A 63 -32.28 14.11 27.35
N ASN A 64 -33.07 15.02 27.93
CA ASN A 64 -34.51 15.09 27.65
C ASN A 64 -34.82 15.79 26.31
N GLU A 65 -34.00 16.76 25.91
CA GLU A 65 -34.12 17.50 24.66
C GLU A 65 -32.73 17.69 24.04
N PHE A 66 -32.64 17.57 22.71
CA PHE A 66 -31.39 17.74 21.99
C PHE A 66 -31.11 19.21 21.71
N ASP A 67 -29.99 19.73 22.22
CA ASP A 67 -29.48 21.06 21.93
C ASP A 67 -28.12 21.00 21.22
N LEU A 68 -28.04 21.64 20.05
CA LEU A 68 -26.84 21.66 19.21
C LEU A 68 -25.68 22.45 19.83
N ASP A 69 -25.99 23.58 20.49
CA ASP A 69 -24.96 24.42 21.10
C ASP A 69 -24.30 23.67 22.26
N SER A 70 -25.10 23.00 23.08
CA SER A 70 -24.62 22.09 24.12
C SER A 70 -23.85 20.91 23.55
N TYR A 71 -24.25 20.36 22.39
CA TYR A 71 -23.60 19.18 21.78
C TYR A 71 -22.16 19.45 21.36
N PHE A 72 -21.86 20.63 20.80
CA PHE A 72 -20.50 20.99 20.39
C PHE A 72 -19.51 21.06 21.56
N GLY A 73 -19.99 21.26 22.79
CA GLY A 73 -19.18 21.22 24.00
C GLY A 73 -18.96 19.83 24.60
N THR A 74 -19.54 18.77 24.01
CA THR A 74 -19.48 17.42 24.57
C THR A 74 -18.25 16.63 24.11
N GLU A 75 -17.86 15.65 24.93
CA GLU A 75 -16.82 14.68 24.61
C GLU A 75 -17.17 13.82 23.37
N SER A 76 -18.46 13.52 23.15
CA SER A 76 -18.93 12.84 21.93
C SER A 76 -18.54 13.63 20.67
N PHE A 77 -18.77 14.93 20.64
CA PHE A 77 -18.39 15.75 19.49
C PHE A 77 -16.86 15.82 19.31
N TYR A 78 -16.10 15.89 20.40
CA TYR A 78 -14.64 15.84 20.34
C TYR A 78 -14.14 14.53 19.72
N TYR A 79 -14.66 13.37 20.15
CA TYR A 79 -14.28 12.09 19.57
C TYR A 79 -14.74 11.95 18.11
N LEU A 80 -15.88 12.54 17.73
CA LEU A 80 -16.30 12.63 16.33
C LEU A 80 -15.27 13.38 15.47
N LEU A 81 -14.81 14.55 15.93
CA LEU A 81 -13.77 15.31 15.23
C LEU A 81 -12.46 14.51 15.12
N MET A 82 -12.07 13.82 16.19
CA MET A 82 -10.88 12.97 16.18
C MET A 82 -11.01 11.82 15.16
N LEU A 83 -12.18 11.18 15.05
CA LEU A 83 -12.47 10.17 14.04
C LEU A 83 -12.37 10.73 12.62
N LEU A 84 -12.91 11.92 12.38
CA LEU A 84 -12.83 12.57 11.07
C LEU A 84 -11.38 12.89 10.69
N LEU A 85 -10.58 13.39 11.64
CA LEU A 85 -9.14 13.62 11.40
C LEU A 85 -8.40 12.33 11.10
N LEU A 86 -8.65 11.26 11.86
CA LEU A 86 -8.05 9.94 11.59
C LEU A 86 -8.45 9.42 10.21
N TRP A 87 -9.71 9.59 9.83
CA TRP A 87 -10.19 9.20 8.51
C TRP A 87 -9.46 9.96 7.38
N VAL A 88 -9.23 11.26 7.52
CA VAL A 88 -8.42 12.05 6.58
C VAL A 88 -7.00 11.51 6.48
N VAL A 89 -6.37 11.19 7.61
CA VAL A 89 -5.01 10.60 7.64
C VAL A 89 -4.97 9.27 6.91
N LEU A 90 -5.96 8.40 7.13
CA LEU A 90 -6.08 7.11 6.44
C LEU A 90 -6.23 7.28 4.93
N GLN A 91 -7.04 8.25 4.50
CA GLN A 91 -7.24 8.54 3.08
C GLN A 91 -5.94 9.01 2.42
N ILE A 92 -5.20 9.91 3.06
CA ILE A 92 -3.91 10.39 2.57
C ILE A 92 -2.90 9.23 2.49
N CYS A 93 -2.83 8.39 3.51
CA CYS A 93 -1.93 7.23 3.52
C CYS A 93 -2.26 6.24 2.40
N THR A 94 -3.55 5.98 2.17
CA THR A 94 -4.02 5.05 1.13
C THR A 94 -3.68 5.57 -0.27
N GLN A 95 -4.04 6.82 -0.56
CA GLN A 95 -3.72 7.44 -1.86
C GLN A 95 -2.22 7.58 -2.10
N GLY A 96 -1.47 7.96 -1.06
CA GLY A 96 0.00 8.05 -1.13
C GLY A 96 0.65 6.69 -1.43
N ARG A 97 0.15 5.60 -0.82
CA ARG A 97 0.64 4.24 -1.09
C ARG A 97 0.34 3.80 -2.51
N GLU A 98 -0.85 4.08 -3.00
CA GLU A 98 -1.27 3.75 -4.37
C GLU A 98 -0.41 4.50 -5.39
N TYR A 99 -0.20 5.80 -5.17
CA TYR A 99 0.71 6.60 -5.99
C TYR A 99 2.13 6.02 -6.04
N LEU A 100 2.73 5.72 -4.88
CA LEU A 100 4.07 5.14 -4.82
C LEU A 100 4.13 3.76 -5.48
N PHE A 101 3.07 2.96 -5.36
CA PHE A 101 2.96 1.69 -6.06
C PHE A 101 2.96 1.88 -7.58
N HIS A 102 2.17 2.83 -8.11
CA HIS A 102 2.17 3.16 -9.53
C HIS A 102 3.53 3.63 -10.02
N VAL A 103 4.21 4.50 -9.28
CA VAL A 103 5.56 4.98 -9.63
C VAL A 103 6.56 3.83 -9.69
N ILE A 104 6.53 2.90 -8.73
CA ILE A 104 7.40 1.71 -8.77
C ILE A 104 7.07 0.88 -10.00
N ASN A 105 5.79 0.60 -10.24
CA ASN A 105 5.37 -0.27 -11.34
C ASN A 105 5.75 0.30 -12.71
N GLU A 106 5.52 1.60 -12.93
CA GLU A 106 5.85 2.26 -14.19
C GLU A 106 7.36 2.32 -14.43
N ASN A 107 8.16 2.58 -13.40
CA ASN A 107 9.61 2.58 -13.55
C ASN A 107 10.15 1.16 -13.76
N VAL A 108 9.67 0.17 -13.02
CA VAL A 108 10.02 -1.25 -13.21
C VAL A 108 9.73 -1.67 -14.64
N TRP A 109 8.58 -1.29 -15.17
CA TRP A 109 8.21 -1.53 -16.56
C TRP A 109 9.20 -0.93 -17.55
N LYS A 110 9.44 0.38 -17.45
CA LYS A 110 10.35 1.11 -18.34
C LYS A 110 11.77 0.55 -18.31
N ASP A 111 12.29 0.26 -17.13
CA ASP A 111 13.62 -0.33 -16.95
C ASP A 111 13.68 -1.74 -17.54
N SER A 112 12.66 -2.56 -17.34
CA SER A 112 12.62 -3.93 -17.85
C SER A 112 12.62 -3.95 -19.37
N GLN A 113 11.81 -3.10 -20.01
CA GLN A 113 11.80 -2.98 -21.47
C GLN A 113 13.14 -2.49 -22.01
N ARG A 114 13.75 -1.50 -21.37
CA ARG A 114 15.07 -0.98 -21.77
C ARG A 114 16.16 -2.04 -21.65
N GLU A 115 16.18 -2.80 -20.55
CA GLU A 115 17.15 -3.87 -20.35
C GLU A 115 16.97 -5.03 -21.31
N MET A 116 15.71 -5.39 -21.60
CA MET A 116 15.40 -6.42 -22.58
C MET A 116 15.94 -6.01 -23.97
N LEU A 117 15.62 -4.79 -24.43
CA LEU A 117 16.10 -4.27 -25.70
C LEU A 117 17.63 -4.25 -25.76
N ALA A 118 18.28 -3.79 -24.69
CA ALA A 118 19.74 -3.79 -24.60
C ALA A 118 20.32 -5.21 -24.72
N LYS A 119 19.74 -6.19 -24.01
CA LYS A 119 20.18 -7.59 -24.08
C LYS A 119 19.96 -8.21 -25.45
N VAL A 120 18.83 -7.96 -26.09
CA VAL A 120 18.54 -8.45 -27.45
C VAL A 120 19.52 -7.85 -28.44
N SER A 121 19.74 -6.53 -28.36
CA SER A 121 20.64 -5.82 -29.29
C SER A 121 22.11 -6.25 -29.18
N GLY A 122 22.52 -6.73 -28.00
CA GLY A 122 23.88 -7.21 -27.73
C GLY A 122 24.05 -8.73 -27.84
N ALA A 123 22.98 -9.48 -28.09
CA ALA A 123 23.03 -10.93 -28.23
C ALA A 123 23.42 -11.34 -29.65
N ASN A 124 24.06 -12.52 -29.78
CA ASN A 124 24.36 -13.09 -31.08
C ASN A 124 23.05 -13.52 -31.78
N LEU A 125 22.99 -13.36 -33.11
CA LEU A 125 21.82 -13.73 -33.91
C LEU A 125 21.40 -15.19 -33.70
N GLU A 126 22.36 -16.10 -33.58
CA GLU A 126 22.11 -17.52 -33.31
C GLU A 126 21.44 -17.79 -31.94
N ASP A 127 21.68 -16.92 -30.95
CA ASP A 127 21.04 -17.02 -29.64
C ASP A 127 19.64 -16.38 -29.62
N VAL A 128 19.42 -15.34 -30.44
CA VAL A 128 18.12 -14.67 -30.59
C VAL A 128 17.12 -15.53 -31.38
N GLU A 129 17.60 -16.38 -32.29
CA GLU A 129 16.78 -17.29 -33.08
C GLU A 129 16.32 -18.54 -32.31
N LYS A 130 16.89 -18.81 -31.13
CA LYS A 130 16.46 -19.94 -30.30
C LYS A 130 15.03 -19.71 -29.79
N GLU A 131 14.19 -20.72 -29.95
CA GLU A 131 12.77 -20.71 -29.57
C GLU A 131 12.58 -20.34 -28.09
N GLU A 132 13.44 -20.86 -27.21
CA GLU A 132 13.44 -20.54 -25.77
C GLU A 132 13.69 -19.04 -25.50
N PHE A 133 14.57 -18.40 -26.27
CA PHE A 133 14.85 -16.97 -26.13
C PHE A 133 13.67 -16.12 -26.63
N GLN A 134 13.03 -16.56 -27.72
CA GLN A 134 11.83 -15.91 -28.26
C GLN A 134 10.64 -16.04 -27.31
N ASP A 135 10.46 -17.21 -26.69
CA ASP A 135 9.44 -17.42 -25.65
C ASP A 135 9.66 -16.48 -24.47
N TYR A 136 10.92 -16.31 -24.03
CA TYR A 136 11.23 -15.36 -22.96
C TYR A 136 10.95 -13.91 -23.36
N LEU A 137 11.15 -13.52 -24.61
CA LEU A 137 10.83 -12.17 -25.11
C LEU A 137 9.33 -11.90 -25.14
N VAL A 138 8.52 -12.89 -25.51
CA VAL A 138 7.05 -12.78 -25.54
C VAL A 138 6.45 -12.67 -24.14
N PHE A 139 7.14 -13.21 -23.13
CA PHE A 139 6.73 -13.15 -21.73
C PHE A 139 7.16 -11.89 -20.98
N VAL A 140 8.08 -11.08 -21.53
CA VAL A 140 8.35 -9.75 -20.99
C VAL A 140 7.20 -8.84 -21.40
N PRO A 141 6.54 -8.18 -20.45
CA PRO A 141 5.35 -7.43 -20.76
C PRO A 141 5.70 -6.08 -21.43
#